data_AF-A0A8J5C7P2-F1
#
_entry.id   AF-A0A8J5C7P2-F1
#
_cell.length_a   1.000
_cell.length_b   1.000
_cell.length_c   1.000
_cell.angle_alpha   90.00
_cell.angle_beta   90.00
_cell.angle_gamma   90.00
#
_symmetry.space_group_name_H-M   'P 1'
#
loop_
_entity.id
_entity.type
_entity.pdbx_description
1 polymer ?
#
loop_
_entity_poly.entity_id
_entity_poly.type
_entity_poly.pdbx_seq_one_letter_code
_entity_poly.pdbx_strand_id
1 'polypeptide(L)'
;MFKFLKGVVGGSGTGIKDLPYNIGEPYPSSWGSWTHSRGTSKEDGSAVSIFLLSGSSSQDGHLVAGRNGVKRLRTVRHPNILSFLHSTEAEVSDGSTMKHTIYIVTEPVMPLLEKIKELNLNGTQRDEYFAWGLHQISKAVSFLNNDYHDTNDFLDILILFQVHGNVCMASVVVTPTLDWKLHALDVLSEFDGSSEVSNSAMLQYEWLVGSQYKSMELAKSDWTTIRKSPPWAIDSWGMGE
;
A
#
# COMPACT_ATOMS: atom_id res chain seq x y z
N MET A 1 -10.36 -7.45 28.06
CA MET A 1 -9.12 -8.26 27.96
C MET A 1 -9.16 -8.99 26.64
N PHE A 2 -8.61 -8.39 25.58
CA PHE A 2 -8.60 -8.95 24.23
C PHE A 2 -7.55 -10.06 24.15
N LYS A 3 -7.97 -11.28 23.79
CA LYS A 3 -7.06 -12.39 23.52
C LYS A 3 -6.56 -12.28 22.08
N PHE A 4 -5.29 -11.91 21.92
CA PHE A 4 -4.57 -11.92 20.64
C PHE A 4 -3.96 -13.32 20.39
N LEU A 5 -4.35 -13.90 19.26
CA LEU A 5 -3.72 -14.88 18.36
C LEU A 5 -2.54 -15.74 18.89
N LYS A 6 -2.76 -17.06 18.90
CA LYS A 6 -1.72 -18.07 18.69
C LYS A 6 -2.01 -18.82 17.39
N GLY A 7 -1.05 -18.84 16.47
CA GLY A 7 -1.04 -19.77 15.34
C GLY A 7 -0.71 -19.15 13.99
N VAL A 8 0.51 -18.62 13.82
CA VAL A 8 1.11 -18.54 12.48
C VAL A 8 1.77 -19.88 12.22
N VAL A 9 1.07 -20.76 11.50
CA VAL A 9 1.69 -21.88 10.80
C VAL A 9 1.84 -21.43 9.35
N GLY A 10 3.09 -21.32 8.90
CA GLY A 10 3.40 -21.25 7.49
C GLY A 10 2.96 -22.55 6.83
N GLY A 11 1.89 -22.48 6.05
CA GLY A 11 1.44 -23.56 5.19
C GLY A 11 1.43 -23.06 3.76
N SER A 12 2.16 -23.73 2.87
CA SER A 12 2.01 -23.61 1.44
C SER A 12 0.59 -24.06 1.06
N GLY A 13 -0.33 -23.11 0.93
CA GLY A 13 -1.72 -23.37 0.56
C GLY A 13 -1.90 -23.44 -0.95
N THR A 14 -2.21 -24.63 -1.47
CA THR A 14 -2.49 -24.88 -2.88
C THR A 14 -3.93 -24.48 -3.22
N GLY A 15 -4.13 -23.25 -3.69
CA GLY A 15 -5.32 -22.84 -4.46
C GLY A 15 -6.36 -21.98 -3.70
N ILE A 16 -7.20 -21.27 -4.47
CA ILE A 16 -8.31 -20.40 -3.98
C ILE A 16 -9.24 -21.12 -2.99
N LYS A 17 -9.37 -22.45 -3.10
CA LYS A 17 -10.27 -23.25 -2.26
C LYS A 17 -9.93 -23.18 -0.77
N ASP A 18 -8.68 -22.90 -0.42
CA ASP A 18 -8.22 -22.86 0.97
C ASP A 18 -8.20 -21.44 1.57
N LEU A 19 -8.61 -20.41 0.82
CA LEU A 19 -8.67 -19.06 1.36
C LEU A 19 -9.75 -19.01 2.49
N PRO A 20 -9.40 -18.60 3.73
CA PRO A 20 -10.35 -18.59 4.86
C PRO A 20 -11.35 -17.41 4.82
N TYR A 21 -11.52 -16.82 3.65
CA TYR A 21 -12.38 -15.65 3.41
C TYR A 21 -13.27 -15.90 2.19
N ASN A 22 -14.47 -15.32 2.22
CA ASN A 22 -15.34 -15.23 1.06
C ASN A 22 -15.06 -13.92 0.33
N ILE A 23 -14.81 -14.00 -0.98
CA ILE A 23 -14.60 -12.83 -1.84
C ILE A 23 -15.98 -12.39 -2.34
N GLY A 24 -16.31 -11.13 -2.07
CA GLY A 24 -17.53 -10.49 -2.56
C GLY A 24 -17.28 -9.62 -3.78
N GLU A 25 -18.22 -8.70 -4.03
CA GLU A 25 -18.17 -7.82 -5.19
C GLU A 25 -16.93 -6.89 -5.17
N PRO A 26 -16.26 -6.73 -6.33
CA PRO A 26 -15.18 -5.76 -6.50
C PRO A 26 -15.71 -4.33 -6.49
N TYR A 27 -14.88 -3.41 -6.01
CA TYR A 27 -15.12 -1.98 -6.19
C TYR A 27 -14.81 -1.54 -7.63
N PRO A 28 -15.44 -0.46 -8.12
CA PRO A 28 -15.15 0.08 -9.46
C PRO A 28 -13.74 0.62 -9.65
N SER A 29 -13.04 0.96 -8.56
CA SER A 29 -11.71 1.55 -8.60
C SER A 29 -10.79 0.90 -7.57
N SER A 30 -9.50 0.88 -7.88
CA SER A 30 -8.44 0.27 -7.07
C SER A 30 -7.07 0.86 -7.44
N TRP A 31 -6.06 0.53 -6.65
CA TRP A 31 -4.68 0.91 -6.89
C TRP A 31 -4.04 0.06 -8.00
N GLY A 32 -3.44 0.69 -9.00
CA GLY A 32 -2.63 0.02 -10.01
C GLY A 32 -3.36 -1.15 -10.68
N SER A 33 -2.70 -2.32 -10.70
CA SER A 33 -3.26 -3.56 -11.26
C SER A 33 -3.99 -4.42 -10.22
N TRP A 34 -4.15 -3.94 -8.99
CA TRP A 34 -4.88 -4.65 -7.95
C TRP A 34 -6.39 -4.61 -8.23
N THR A 35 -7.10 -5.67 -7.87
CA THR A 35 -8.55 -5.66 -7.70
C THR A 35 -8.87 -5.55 -6.22
N HIS A 36 -9.70 -4.59 -5.81
CA HIS A 36 -10.15 -4.45 -4.42
C HIS A 36 -11.59 -4.91 -4.31
N SER A 37 -11.83 -5.96 -3.52
CA SER A 37 -13.16 -6.51 -3.27
C SER A 37 -13.53 -6.44 -1.80
N ARG A 38 -14.84 -6.40 -1.55
CA ARG A 38 -15.38 -6.69 -0.22
C ARG A 38 -15.15 -8.17 0.10
N GLY A 39 -15.10 -8.50 1.38
CA GLY A 39 -15.05 -9.90 1.80
C GLY A 39 -15.59 -10.11 3.20
N THR A 40 -15.73 -11.39 3.56
CA THR A 40 -16.10 -11.82 4.92
C THR A 40 -15.22 -12.98 5.36
N SER A 41 -14.88 -13.01 6.64
CA SER A 41 -14.23 -14.15 7.29
C SER A 41 -15.18 -15.36 7.31
N LYS A 42 -14.67 -16.54 6.92
CA LYS A 42 -15.45 -17.79 7.00
C LYS A 42 -15.62 -18.29 8.43
N GLU A 43 -14.77 -17.83 9.36
CA GLU A 43 -14.77 -18.27 10.76
C GLU A 43 -15.90 -17.62 11.56
N ASP A 44 -16.05 -16.29 11.44
CA ASP A 44 -16.93 -15.48 12.29
C ASP A 44 -17.84 -14.52 11.51
N GLY A 45 -17.74 -14.49 10.18
CA GLY A 45 -18.53 -13.59 9.34
C GLY A 45 -18.10 -12.12 9.39
N SER A 46 -16.99 -11.79 10.07
CA SER A 46 -16.51 -10.41 10.17
C SER A 46 -16.15 -9.84 8.79
N ALA A 47 -16.47 -8.55 8.59
CA ALA A 47 -16.21 -7.87 7.33
C ALA A 47 -14.71 -7.59 7.16
N VAL A 48 -14.21 -7.83 5.95
CA VAL A 48 -12.81 -7.60 5.56
C VAL A 48 -12.73 -6.96 4.17
N SER A 49 -11.55 -6.48 3.80
CA SER A 49 -11.23 -6.11 2.41
C SER A 49 -10.17 -7.03 1.84
N ILE A 50 -10.39 -7.47 0.61
CA ILE A 50 -9.54 -8.43 -0.09
C ILE A 50 -8.98 -7.75 -1.35
N PHE A 51 -7.66 -7.73 -1.48
CA PHE A 51 -6.95 -7.23 -2.65
C PHE A 51 -6.34 -8.41 -3.41
N LEU A 52 -6.51 -8.42 -4.72
CA LEU A 52 -6.02 -9.46 -5.61
C LEU A 52 -5.10 -8.87 -6.68
N LEU A 53 -3.96 -9.50 -6.93
CA LEU A 53 -3.08 -9.15 -8.05
C LEU A 53 -2.67 -10.42 -8.77
N SER A 54 -2.94 -10.50 -10.07
CA SER A 54 -2.63 -11.67 -10.89
C SER A 54 -1.60 -11.35 -11.97
N GLY A 55 -0.71 -12.30 -12.24
CA GLY A 55 0.29 -12.23 -13.31
C GLY A 55 0.44 -13.58 -14.02
N SER A 56 1.02 -13.54 -15.22
CA SER A 56 1.18 -14.72 -16.10
C SER A 56 2.34 -15.62 -15.67
N SER A 57 3.30 -15.10 -14.90
CA SER A 57 4.45 -15.85 -14.38
C SER A 57 4.79 -15.36 -12.98
N SER A 58 5.41 -16.19 -12.16
CA SER A 58 5.83 -15.80 -10.81
C SER A 58 6.83 -14.63 -10.81
N GLN A 59 7.54 -14.40 -11.91
CA GLN A 59 8.53 -13.31 -12.09
C GLN A 59 7.94 -12.09 -12.80
N ASP A 60 6.62 -12.03 -12.98
CA ASP A 60 5.94 -10.85 -13.52
C ASP A 60 6.27 -9.60 -12.68
N GLY A 61 6.62 -8.50 -13.34
CA GLY A 61 7.06 -7.27 -12.69
C GLY A 61 6.03 -6.68 -11.71
N HIS A 62 4.73 -6.80 -12.01
CA HIS A 62 3.67 -6.38 -11.10
C HIS A 62 3.63 -7.28 -9.87
N LEU A 63 3.76 -8.59 -10.02
CA LEU A 63 3.78 -9.51 -8.88
C LEU A 63 5.01 -9.30 -8.00
N VAL A 64 6.17 -9.03 -8.58
CA VAL A 64 7.39 -8.72 -7.81
C VAL A 64 7.20 -7.44 -6.98
N ALA A 65 6.64 -6.39 -7.57
CA ALA A 65 6.31 -5.16 -6.85
C ALA A 65 5.21 -5.39 -5.79
N GLY A 66 4.18 -6.17 -6.12
CA GLY A 66 3.12 -6.54 -5.19
C GLY A 66 3.64 -7.27 -3.96
N ARG A 67 4.59 -8.20 -4.13
CA ARG A 67 5.27 -8.87 -3.01
C ARG A 67 6.05 -7.91 -2.12
N ASN A 68 6.69 -6.88 -2.70
CA ASN A 68 7.31 -5.81 -1.92
C ASN A 68 6.24 -5.11 -1.06
N GLY A 69 5.11 -4.72 -1.66
CA GLY A 69 3.98 -4.12 -0.95
C GLY A 69 3.44 -4.99 0.19
N VAL A 70 3.21 -6.28 -0.05
CA VAL A 70 2.78 -7.26 0.97
C VAL A 70 3.78 -7.31 2.13
N LYS A 71 5.07 -7.42 1.82
CA LYS A 71 6.14 -7.50 2.83
C LYS A 71 6.12 -6.25 3.72
N ARG A 72 6.01 -5.06 3.14
CA ARG A 72 6.00 -3.78 3.86
C ARG A 72 4.71 -3.61 4.68
N LEU A 73 3.55 -3.89 4.10
CA LEU A 73 2.26 -3.79 4.81
C LEU A 73 2.19 -4.73 6.02
N ARG A 74 2.84 -5.89 5.94
CA ARG A 74 2.93 -6.83 7.06
C ARG A 74 3.80 -6.32 8.21
N THR A 75 4.77 -5.46 7.98
CA THR A 75 5.68 -4.97 9.03
C THR A 75 5.31 -3.58 9.54
N VAL A 76 4.75 -2.73 8.69
CA VAL A 76 4.39 -1.36 9.05
C VAL A 76 3.12 -1.33 9.90
N ARG A 77 3.17 -0.65 11.06
CA ARG A 77 2.04 -0.52 12.00
C ARG A 77 1.89 0.94 12.42
N HIS A 78 0.85 1.59 11.90
CA HIS A 78 0.52 2.98 12.24
C HIS A 78 -1.00 3.18 12.11
N PRO A 79 -1.64 4.00 12.97
CA PRO A 79 -3.09 4.21 12.93
C PRO A 79 -3.63 4.69 11.58
N ASN A 80 -2.83 5.41 10.79
CA ASN A 80 -3.21 5.94 9.47
C ASN A 80 -2.62 5.14 8.29
N ILE A 81 -2.08 3.94 8.54
CA ILE A 81 -1.67 2.99 7.50
C ILE A 81 -2.63 1.80 7.55
N LEU A 82 -2.97 1.25 6.38
CA LEU A 82 -3.92 0.15 6.25
C LEU A 82 -3.48 -1.07 7.08
N SER A 83 -4.39 -1.61 7.90
CA SER A 83 -4.08 -2.74 8.76
C SER A 83 -4.11 -4.06 8.01
N PHE A 84 -2.97 -4.76 8.02
CA PHE A 84 -2.83 -6.12 7.49
C PHE A 84 -3.49 -7.18 8.38
N LEU A 85 -4.19 -8.14 7.78
CA LEU A 85 -4.72 -9.33 8.47
C LEU A 85 -4.04 -10.62 7.97
N HIS A 86 -4.02 -10.84 6.65
CA HIS A 86 -3.54 -12.09 6.07
C HIS A 86 -3.05 -11.89 4.62
N SER A 87 -2.17 -12.77 4.14
CA SER A 87 -1.81 -12.84 2.72
C SER A 87 -1.52 -14.28 2.31
N THR A 88 -1.86 -14.63 1.08
CA THR A 88 -1.49 -15.91 0.47
C THR A 88 -1.21 -15.72 -1.01
N GLU A 89 -0.36 -16.57 -1.58
CA GLU A 89 -0.18 -16.68 -3.03
C GLU A 89 -0.76 -18.01 -3.48
N ALA A 90 -1.43 -18.02 -4.63
CA ALA A 90 -1.98 -19.22 -5.23
C ALA A 90 -1.80 -19.20 -6.74
N GLU A 91 -1.59 -20.38 -7.31
CA GLU A 91 -1.66 -20.56 -8.75
C GLU A 91 -3.09 -20.96 -9.12
N VAL A 92 -3.70 -20.19 -10.02
CA VAL A 92 -5.10 -20.30 -10.39
C VAL A 92 -5.17 -20.55 -11.89
N SER A 93 -5.73 -21.69 -12.28
CA SER A 93 -6.00 -22.00 -13.68
C SER A 93 -7.36 -21.43 -14.09
N ASP A 94 -7.43 -20.66 -15.17
CA ASP A 94 -8.72 -20.27 -15.77
C ASP A 94 -9.22 -21.25 -16.86
N GLY A 95 -8.56 -22.42 -16.97
CA GLY A 95 -8.85 -23.43 -17.99
C GLY A 95 -8.00 -23.30 -19.25
N SER A 96 -7.41 -22.13 -19.52
CA SER A 96 -6.51 -21.92 -20.67
C SER A 96 -5.07 -21.56 -20.25
N THR A 97 -4.92 -20.85 -19.14
CA THR A 97 -3.63 -20.35 -18.64
C THR A 97 -3.56 -20.46 -17.13
N MET A 98 -2.36 -20.73 -16.61
CA MET A 98 -2.07 -20.70 -15.17
C MET A 98 -1.67 -19.28 -14.79
N LYS A 99 -2.33 -18.70 -13.79
CA LYS A 99 -2.07 -17.34 -13.29
C LYS A 99 -1.59 -17.42 -11.86
N HIS A 100 -0.47 -16.76 -11.57
CA HIS A 100 -0.03 -16.57 -10.19
C HIS A 100 -0.79 -15.39 -9.61
N THR A 101 -1.46 -15.59 -8.48
CA THR A 101 -2.29 -14.57 -7.84
C THR A 101 -1.89 -14.36 -6.39
N ILE A 102 -1.63 -13.11 -6.02
CA ILE A 102 -1.40 -12.67 -4.65
C ILE A 102 -2.73 -12.20 -4.08
N TYR A 103 -3.03 -12.65 -2.87
CA TYR A 103 -4.18 -12.21 -2.07
C TYR A 103 -3.67 -11.47 -0.83
N ILE A 104 -4.23 -10.29 -0.56
CA ILE A 104 -4.05 -9.56 0.70
C ILE A 104 -5.42 -9.39 1.33
N VAL A 105 -5.51 -9.64 2.63
CA VAL A 105 -6.70 -9.41 3.44
C VAL A 105 -6.36 -8.39 4.52
N THR A 106 -7.26 -7.43 4.71
CA THR A 106 -7.08 -6.26 5.57
C THR A 106 -8.35 -5.94 6.34
N GLU A 107 -8.27 -4.98 7.26
CA GLU A 107 -9.45 -4.37 7.87
C GLU A 107 -10.46 -3.91 6.79
N PRO A 108 -11.78 -3.91 7.06
CA PRO A 108 -12.77 -3.54 6.06
C PRO A 108 -12.57 -2.08 5.65
N VAL A 109 -12.37 -1.84 4.36
CA VAL A 109 -12.17 -0.51 3.79
C VAL A 109 -12.85 -0.36 2.42
N MET A 110 -12.91 0.88 1.94
CA MET A 110 -13.42 1.27 0.63
C MET A 110 -12.42 2.22 -0.06
N PRO A 111 -12.25 2.19 -1.39
CA PRO A 111 -11.47 3.21 -2.08
C PRO A 111 -11.99 4.62 -1.79
N LEU A 112 -11.08 5.58 -1.55
CA LEU A 112 -11.46 6.96 -1.20
C LEU A 112 -12.42 7.57 -2.23
N LEU A 113 -12.11 7.40 -3.51
CA LEU A 113 -12.93 7.94 -4.61
C LEU A 113 -14.39 7.47 -4.53
N GLU A 114 -14.61 6.19 -4.24
CA GLU A 114 -15.95 5.63 -4.13
C GLU A 114 -16.66 6.14 -2.87
N LYS A 115 -15.93 6.28 -1.76
CA LYS A 115 -16.49 6.82 -0.51
C LYS A 115 -16.89 8.29 -0.67
N ILE A 116 -16.11 9.10 -1.39
CA ILE A 116 -16.45 10.50 -1.66
C ILE A 116 -17.75 10.59 -2.47
N LYS A 117 -17.89 9.77 -3.52
CA LYS A 117 -19.13 9.71 -4.33
C LYS A 117 -20.33 9.27 -3.48
N GLU A 118 -20.14 8.28 -2.61
CA GLU A 118 -21.19 7.76 -1.73
C GLU A 118 -21.68 8.82 -0.73
N LEU A 119 -20.75 9.55 -0.10
CA LEU A 119 -21.10 10.56 0.90
C LEU A 119 -21.70 11.82 0.27
N ASN A 120 -21.27 12.18 -0.94
CA ASN A 120 -21.75 13.34 -1.71
C ASN A 120 -21.83 14.64 -0.85
N LEU A 121 -20.81 14.87 -0.03
CA LEU A 121 -20.74 16.00 0.90
C LEU A 121 -20.55 17.32 0.15
N ASN A 122 -21.13 18.39 0.68
CA ASN A 122 -21.03 19.74 0.12
C ASN A 122 -20.73 20.78 1.21
N GLY A 123 -20.21 21.94 0.81
CA GLY A 123 -19.90 23.06 1.70
C GLY A 123 -18.92 22.68 2.82
N THR A 124 -19.13 23.25 4.01
CA THR A 124 -18.22 23.11 5.16
C THR A 124 -17.96 21.65 5.56
N GLN A 125 -18.98 20.78 5.51
CA GLN A 125 -18.84 19.39 5.92
C GLN A 125 -17.86 18.62 5.00
N ARG A 126 -17.87 18.94 3.70
CA ARG A 126 -16.90 18.39 2.75
C ARG A 126 -15.49 18.87 3.08
N ASP A 127 -15.34 20.16 3.32
CA ASP A 127 -14.04 20.78 3.55
C ASP A 127 -13.41 20.27 4.86
N GLU A 128 -14.21 20.10 5.92
CA GLU A 128 -13.77 19.50 7.18
C GLU A 128 -13.38 18.02 7.02
N TYR A 129 -14.16 17.24 6.27
CA TYR A 129 -13.85 15.84 5.99
C TYR A 129 -12.54 15.68 5.22
N PHE A 130 -12.31 16.51 4.20
CA PHE A 130 -11.07 16.50 3.44
C PHE A 130 -9.88 17.00 4.26
N ALA A 131 -10.04 18.07 5.05
CA ALA A 131 -8.99 18.56 5.94
C ALA A 131 -8.56 17.49 6.96
N TRP A 132 -9.52 16.77 7.55
CA TRP A 132 -9.24 15.67 8.47
C TRP A 132 -8.56 14.49 7.77
N GLY A 133 -9.07 14.10 6.60
CA GLY A 133 -8.48 13.03 5.79
C GLY A 133 -7.04 13.33 5.38
N LEU A 134 -6.78 14.53 4.87
CA LEU A 134 -5.43 14.98 4.52
C LEU A 134 -4.52 15.02 5.75
N HIS A 135 -5.00 15.48 6.90
CA HIS A 135 -4.25 15.44 8.15
C HIS A 135 -3.83 14.00 8.52
N GLN A 136 -4.74 13.03 8.38
CA GLN A 136 -4.46 11.61 8.62
C GLN A 136 -3.40 11.06 7.66
N ILE A 137 -3.48 11.38 6.37
CA ILE A 137 -2.48 10.95 5.37
C ILE A 137 -1.15 11.64 5.60
N SER A 138 -1.11 12.93 5.95
CA SER A 138 0.12 13.60 6.33
C SER A 138 0.82 12.93 7.52
N LYS A 139 0.06 12.44 8.51
CA LYS A 139 0.64 11.66 9.62
C LYS A 139 1.21 10.31 9.15
N ALA A 140 0.54 9.62 8.23
CA ALA A 140 1.05 8.37 7.66
C ALA A 140 2.34 8.59 6.85
N VAL A 141 2.36 9.60 5.99
CA VAL A 141 3.53 9.99 5.19
C VAL A 141 4.67 10.45 6.08
N SER A 142 4.38 11.24 7.11
CA SER A 142 5.39 11.65 8.10
C SER A 142 5.94 10.45 8.86
N PHE A 143 5.12 9.45 9.21
CA PHE A 143 5.60 8.23 9.85
C PHE A 143 6.56 7.44 8.96
N LEU A 144 6.29 7.32 7.65
CA LEU A 144 7.17 6.63 6.70
C LEU A 144 8.49 7.39 6.46
N ASN A 145 8.39 8.71 6.36
CA ASN A 145 9.51 9.61 6.13
C ASN A 145 10.28 9.98 7.40
N ASN A 146 9.86 9.54 8.58
CA ASN A 146 10.57 9.82 9.82
C ASN A 146 11.30 8.58 10.32
N ASP A 147 12.53 8.82 10.75
CA ASP A 147 13.32 7.87 11.50
C ASP A 147 12.79 7.76 12.93
N TYR A 148 11.79 6.90 13.17
CA TYR A 148 11.42 6.57 14.54
C TYR A 148 12.22 5.35 15.01
N HIS A 149 13.47 5.58 15.40
CA HIS A 149 14.20 4.69 16.30
C HIS A 149 14.56 5.44 17.59
N ASP A 150 13.71 5.28 18.61
CA ASP A 150 14.07 5.52 20.00
C ASP A 150 14.96 4.37 20.48
N THR A 151 16.21 4.35 20.02
CA THR A 151 17.26 3.47 20.54
C THR A 151 18.56 4.25 20.59
N ASN A 152 18.97 4.62 21.81
CA ASN A 152 20.24 5.28 22.14
C ASN A 152 21.49 4.39 21.88
N ASP A 153 21.41 3.41 20.98
CA ASP A 153 22.51 2.51 20.67
C ASP A 153 23.21 2.97 19.39
N PHE A 154 24.42 3.49 19.59
CA PHE A 154 25.31 4.14 18.61
C PHE A 154 25.83 3.23 17.47
N LEU A 155 25.17 2.10 17.17
CA LEU A 155 25.64 1.12 16.19
C LEU A 155 24.61 0.65 15.14
N ASP A 156 23.41 1.26 15.07
CA ASP A 156 22.42 1.01 14.00
C ASP A 156 22.19 2.25 13.11
N ILE A 157 23.23 3.07 12.85
CA ILE A 157 23.21 4.17 11.89
C ILE A 157 23.24 3.60 10.44
N LEU A 158 22.16 2.93 10.07
CA LEU A 158 21.71 2.74 8.69
C LEU A 158 20.21 3.05 8.65
N ILE A 159 19.90 4.30 8.95
CA ILE A 159 18.56 4.87 8.94
C ILE A 159 18.15 5.04 7.48
N LEU A 160 17.29 4.16 6.98
CA LEU A 160 16.75 4.24 5.63
C LEU A 160 15.36 4.88 5.69
N PHE A 161 15.31 6.18 5.44
CA PHE A 161 14.07 6.92 5.16
C PHE A 161 13.23 6.14 4.13
N GLN A 162 11.94 5.92 4.36
CA GLN A 162 11.10 5.20 3.40
C GLN A 162 10.23 6.18 2.61
N VAL A 163 10.41 6.18 1.30
CA VAL A 163 9.64 7.01 0.37
C VAL A 163 8.48 6.20 -0.15
N HIS A 164 7.26 6.67 0.08
CA HIS A 164 6.05 6.02 -0.42
C HIS A 164 6.01 5.99 -1.95
N GLY A 165 6.39 7.11 -2.58
CA GLY A 165 6.61 7.22 -4.03
C GLY A 165 5.33 7.35 -4.87
N ASN A 166 4.16 7.06 -4.30
CA ASN A 166 2.87 7.15 -4.97
C ASN A 166 1.76 7.63 -4.02
N VAL A 167 1.96 8.77 -3.35
CA VAL A 167 0.87 9.40 -2.59
C VAL A 167 -0.11 10.00 -3.61
N CYS A 168 -1.33 9.46 -3.66
CA CYS A 168 -2.39 9.91 -4.58
C CYS A 168 -3.75 9.39 -4.10
N MET A 169 -4.85 9.82 -4.72
CA MET A 169 -6.19 9.34 -4.32
C MET A 169 -6.35 7.81 -4.35
N ALA A 170 -5.70 7.12 -5.29
CA ALA A 170 -5.81 5.65 -5.41
C ALA A 170 -5.05 4.90 -4.29
N SER A 171 -4.07 5.54 -3.65
CA SER A 171 -3.35 5.00 -2.49
C SER A 171 -4.01 5.33 -1.16
N VAL A 172 -5.24 5.86 -1.17
CA VAL A 172 -6.04 6.11 0.04
C VAL A 172 -7.31 5.26 0.05
N VAL A 173 -7.52 4.59 1.17
CA VAL A 173 -8.76 3.85 1.47
C VAL A 173 -9.37 4.36 2.78
N VAL A 174 -10.68 4.17 2.93
CA VAL A 174 -11.47 4.70 4.04
C VAL A 174 -12.13 3.58 4.81
N THR A 175 -12.04 3.63 6.14
CA THR A 175 -12.70 2.68 7.04
C THR A 175 -14.21 2.97 7.16
N PRO A 176 -15.02 2.04 7.71
CA PRO A 176 -16.41 2.32 8.08
C PRO A 176 -16.60 3.49 9.04
N THR A 177 -15.57 3.81 9.84
CA THR A 177 -15.54 4.94 10.78
C THR A 177 -15.12 6.26 10.12
N LEU A 178 -14.95 6.28 8.80
CA LEU A 178 -14.54 7.43 7.99
C LEU A 178 -13.09 7.88 8.20
N ASP A 179 -12.23 6.99 8.71
CA ASP A 179 -10.80 7.25 8.82
C ASP A 179 -10.09 6.91 7.52
N TRP A 180 -9.21 7.81 7.07
CA TRP A 180 -8.36 7.62 5.91
C TRP A 180 -7.10 6.82 6.30
N LYS A 181 -6.77 5.86 5.44
CA LYS A 181 -5.63 4.97 5.58
C LYS A 181 -4.81 4.99 4.30
N LEU A 182 -3.50 5.17 4.44
CA LEU A 182 -2.54 5.02 3.34
C LEU A 182 -2.29 3.53 3.06
N HIS A 183 -2.30 3.14 1.79
CA HIS A 183 -1.95 1.79 1.31
C HIS A 183 -1.10 1.89 0.03
N ALA A 184 -1.08 0.87 -0.85
CA ALA A 184 -0.31 0.89 -2.11
C ALA A 184 1.22 0.95 -1.92
N LEU A 185 1.74 0.15 -0.98
CA LEU A 185 3.16 0.13 -0.61
C LEU A 185 4.05 -0.62 -1.62
N ASP A 186 3.54 -0.97 -2.80
CA ASP A 186 4.28 -1.67 -3.87
C ASP A 186 5.55 -0.92 -4.27
N VAL A 187 5.46 0.42 -4.35
CA VAL A 187 6.54 1.32 -4.76
C VAL A 187 7.40 1.79 -3.58
N LEU A 188 6.96 1.53 -2.34
CA LEU A 188 7.65 1.95 -1.13
C LEU A 188 9.10 1.46 -1.16
N SER A 189 10.03 2.42 -1.13
CA SER A 189 11.45 2.19 -1.32
C SER A 189 12.25 2.87 -0.23
N GLU A 190 13.41 2.30 0.07
CA GLU A 190 14.38 2.90 0.98
C GLU A 190 15.13 4.01 0.24
N PHE A 191 15.23 5.18 0.87
CA PHE A 191 15.97 6.32 0.38
C PHE A 191 17.39 6.25 0.92
N ASP A 192 18.32 5.89 0.04
CA ASP A 192 19.76 5.95 0.31
C ASP A 192 20.39 7.13 -0.43
N GLY A 193 20.40 8.28 0.24
CA GLY A 193 21.06 9.50 -0.25
C GLY A 193 22.59 9.43 -0.22
N SER A 194 23.18 8.41 0.39
CA SER A 194 24.63 8.21 0.50
C SER A 194 25.21 7.31 -0.60
N SER A 195 24.35 6.61 -1.35
CA SER A 195 24.77 5.75 -2.45
C SER A 195 25.43 6.54 -3.59
N GLU A 196 26.76 6.47 -3.67
CA GLU A 196 27.55 6.95 -4.82
C GLU A 196 27.41 6.05 -6.06
N VAL A 197 26.55 5.02 -6.01
CA VAL A 197 26.26 4.13 -7.14
C VAL A 197 25.47 4.92 -8.19
N SER A 198 26.21 5.62 -9.04
CA SER A 198 25.79 6.79 -9.80
C SER A 198 24.82 6.53 -10.96
N ASN A 199 24.06 5.43 -10.98
CA ASN A 199 23.07 5.12 -12.02
C ASN A 199 21.98 4.09 -11.60
N SER A 200 21.92 3.63 -10.34
CA SER A 200 20.82 2.75 -9.93
C SER A 200 19.53 3.55 -9.74
N ALA A 201 18.40 3.00 -10.18
CA ALA A 201 17.10 3.59 -9.90
C ALA A 201 16.83 3.52 -8.39
N MET A 202 16.55 4.67 -7.77
CA MET A 202 16.26 4.74 -6.33
C MET A 202 14.88 4.16 -6.01
N LEU A 203 13.92 4.36 -6.91
CA LEU A 203 12.57 3.80 -6.83
C LEU A 203 12.43 2.69 -7.88
N GLN A 204 12.73 1.45 -7.50
CA GLN A 204 12.74 0.30 -8.41
C GLN A 204 11.41 0.11 -9.16
N TYR A 205 10.30 0.47 -8.52
CA TYR A 205 8.94 0.28 -9.05
C TYR A 205 8.25 1.60 -9.46
N GLU A 206 8.99 2.71 -9.52
CA GLU A 206 8.96 3.65 -10.65
C GLU A 206 7.72 3.71 -11.56
N TRP A 207 7.79 2.77 -12.49
CA TRP A 207 6.92 2.61 -13.63
C TRP A 207 5.46 2.28 -13.27
N LEU A 208 5.16 1.91 -12.02
CA LEU A 208 3.79 1.76 -11.51
C LEU A 208 3.12 3.09 -11.17
N VAL A 209 3.90 4.15 -10.97
CA VAL A 209 3.38 5.48 -10.65
C VAL A 209 2.83 6.12 -11.92
N GLY A 210 1.59 6.62 -11.86
CA GLY A 210 0.98 7.35 -12.97
C GLY A 210 1.79 8.60 -13.32
N SER A 211 1.95 8.90 -14.60
CA SER A 211 2.76 10.04 -15.06
C SER A 211 2.29 11.38 -14.49
N GLN A 212 0.99 11.51 -14.22
CA GLN A 212 0.40 12.70 -13.60
C GLN A 212 0.84 12.92 -12.14
N TYR A 213 1.27 11.87 -11.44
CA TYR A 213 1.70 11.96 -10.04
C TYR A 213 3.23 12.03 -9.90
N LYS A 214 3.96 12.03 -11.02
CA LYS A 214 5.42 12.16 -11.02
C LYS A 214 5.80 13.63 -11.04
N SER A 215 6.63 14.03 -10.08
CA SER A 215 7.33 15.31 -10.16
C SER A 215 8.23 15.37 -11.41
N MET A 216 8.63 16.57 -11.81
CA MET A 216 9.40 16.75 -13.05
C MET A 216 10.72 15.98 -13.05
N GLU A 217 11.40 15.94 -11.91
CA GLU A 217 12.65 15.20 -11.70
C GLU A 217 12.42 13.68 -11.75
N LEU A 218 11.33 13.18 -11.17
CA LEU A 218 10.98 11.76 -11.21
C LEU A 218 10.57 11.32 -12.62
N ALA A 219 9.81 12.14 -13.34
CA ALA A 219 9.42 11.87 -14.73
C ALA A 219 10.62 11.84 -15.69
N LYS A 220 11.71 12.56 -15.37
CA LYS A 220 12.97 12.55 -16.12
C LYS A 220 13.95 11.49 -15.65
N SER A 221 13.61 10.75 -14.59
CA SER A 221 14.51 9.82 -13.91
C SER A 221 15.84 10.49 -13.51
N ASP A 222 15.79 11.77 -13.11
CA ASP A 222 16.97 12.51 -12.64
C ASP A 222 17.30 12.12 -11.19
N TRP A 223 17.82 10.89 -11.05
CA TRP A 223 18.20 10.32 -9.77
C TRP A 223 19.34 11.08 -9.10
N THR A 224 20.09 11.90 -9.84
CA THR A 224 21.16 12.72 -9.26
C THR A 224 20.57 13.89 -8.49
N THR A 225 19.59 14.57 -9.07
CA THR A 225 18.86 15.64 -8.38
C THR A 225 18.03 15.08 -7.23
N ILE A 226 17.31 13.98 -7.45
CA ILE A 226 16.46 13.35 -6.42
C ILE A 226 17.25 12.96 -5.17
N ARG A 227 18.45 12.37 -5.30
CA ARG A 227 19.29 12.02 -4.14
C ARG A 227 19.77 13.23 -3.33
N LYS A 228 19.90 14.39 -3.98
CA LYS A 228 20.29 15.65 -3.34
C LYS A 228 19.11 16.38 -2.71
N SER A 229 17.88 16.02 -3.09
CA SER A 229 16.66 16.55 -2.51
C SER A 229 16.40 15.96 -1.13
N PRO A 230 15.60 16.63 -0.29
CA PRO A 230 15.13 16.03 0.96
C PRO A 230 14.36 14.71 0.69
N PRO A 231 14.49 13.68 1.56
CA PRO A 231 13.85 12.38 1.35
C PRO A 231 12.33 12.47 1.15
N TRP A 232 11.67 13.35 1.89
CA TRP A 232 10.22 13.57 1.84
C TRP A 232 9.73 14.32 0.60
N ALA A 233 10.62 14.80 -0.29
CA ALA A 233 10.25 15.67 -1.41
C ALA A 233 9.27 14.99 -2.38
N ILE A 234 9.50 13.71 -2.70
CA ILE A 234 8.64 12.94 -3.62
C ILE A 234 7.23 12.77 -3.03
N ASP A 235 7.14 12.39 -1.76
CA ASP A 235 5.84 12.20 -1.11
C ASP A 235 5.12 13.53 -0.87
N SER A 236 5.87 14.61 -0.61
CA SER A 236 5.32 15.95 -0.46
C SER A 236 4.73 16.48 -1.77
N TRP A 237 5.35 16.14 -2.91
CA TRP A 237 4.77 16.42 -4.23
C TRP A 237 3.43 15.70 -4.40
N GLY A 238 3.40 14.38 -4.17
CA GLY A 238 2.17 13.60 -4.31
C GLY A 238 1.03 14.04 -3.40
N MET A 239 1.33 14.60 -2.23
CA MET A 239 0.33 15.21 -1.34
C MET A 239 -0.34 16.47 -1.94
N GLY A 240 0.31 17.14 -2.89
CA GLY A 240 -0.18 18.37 -3.51
C GLY A 240 -1.05 18.16 -4.75
N GLU A 241 -1.06 16.95 -5.32
CA GLU A 241 -1.83 16.56 -6.51
C GLU A 241 -3.20 15.94 -6.14
#